data_AF-D7E5N2-F1
#
_entry.id   AF-D7E5N2-F1
#
_cell.length_a   1.000
_cell.length_b   1.000
_cell.length_c   1.000
_cell.angle_alpha   90.00
_cell.angle_beta   90.00
_cell.angle_gamma   90.00
#
_symmetry.space_group_name_H-M   'P 1'
#
loop_
_entity.id
_entity.type
_entity.pdbx_description
1 polymer ?
#
loop_
_entity_poly.entity_id
_entity_poly.type
_entity_poly.pdbx_seq_one_letter_code
_entity_poly.pdbx_strand_id
1 'polypeptide(L)'
;MQILQLAQNARHQEILFYLCFTDREWHLYTPEETAISTSVIPVEATSLFYETAMIEVHSDYSMSAQFSATDDEEEAGKFRIFAVLGEIFTNPHIYIRLGTYSHFWLISDNWVFELPTCLISNSVAST
;
A
#
# COMPACT_ATOMS: atom_id res chain seq x y z
N MET A 1 1.53 9.04 -9.52
CA MET A 1 0.52 8.67 -10.55
C MET A 1 0.65 7.22 -11.01
N GLN A 2 1.87 6.69 -11.17
CA GLN A 2 2.11 5.31 -11.63
C GLN A 2 1.36 4.23 -10.84
N ILE A 3 1.40 4.25 -9.50
CA ILE A 3 0.73 3.23 -8.65
C ILE A 3 -0.79 3.20 -8.91
N LEU A 4 -1.47 4.35 -8.87
CA LEU A 4 -2.91 4.43 -9.12
C LEU A 4 -3.28 3.92 -10.52
N GLN A 5 -2.49 4.26 -11.55
CA GLN A 5 -2.73 3.78 -12.90
C GLN A 5 -2.56 2.26 -13.02
N LEU A 6 -1.56 1.70 -12.36
CA LEU A 6 -1.35 0.25 -12.33
C LEU A 6 -2.50 -0.46 -11.61
N ALA A 7 -2.95 0.07 -10.47
CA ALA A 7 -4.11 -0.46 -9.75
C ALA A 7 -5.40 -0.42 -10.60
N GLN A 8 -5.66 0.68 -11.30
CA GLN A 8 -6.80 0.77 -12.21
C GLN A 8 -6.70 -0.21 -13.40
N ASN A 9 -5.48 -0.56 -13.82
CA ASN A 9 -5.26 -1.55 -14.88
C ASN A 9 -5.40 -3.00 -14.40
N ALA A 10 -5.27 -3.27 -13.10
CA ALA A 10 -5.50 -4.58 -12.47
C ALA A 10 -6.98 -5.02 -12.48
N ARG A 11 -7.89 -4.19 -13.02
CA ARG A 11 -9.33 -4.44 -13.16
C ARG A 11 -10.00 -4.63 -11.79
N HIS A 12 -10.77 -5.70 -11.59
CA HIS A 12 -11.57 -5.97 -10.39
C HIS A 12 -10.78 -6.78 -9.33
N GLN A 13 -9.46 -6.70 -9.35
CA GLN A 13 -8.57 -7.39 -8.43
C GLN A 13 -7.79 -6.36 -7.63
N GLU A 14 -7.46 -6.72 -6.40
CA GLU A 14 -6.43 -6.01 -5.66
C GLU A 14 -5.06 -6.23 -6.32
N ILE A 15 -4.12 -5.35 -6.04
CA ILE A 15 -2.74 -5.45 -6.51
C ILE A 15 -1.81 -5.00 -5.39
N LEU A 16 -0.67 -5.66 -5.27
CA LEU A 16 0.35 -5.37 -4.27
C LEU A 16 1.55 -4.68 -4.92
N PHE A 17 2.14 -3.75 -4.19
CA PHE A 17 3.32 -3.01 -4.59
C PHE A 17 4.33 -2.96 -3.46
N TYR A 18 5.60 -3.06 -3.83
CA TYR A 18 6.74 -2.77 -2.96
C TYR A 18 7.49 -1.56 -3.48
N LEU A 19 7.74 -0.60 -2.60
CA LEU A 19 8.69 0.48 -2.86
C LEU A 19 9.98 0.20 -2.08
N CYS A 20 11.06 0.03 -2.83
CA CYS A 20 12.41 -0.12 -2.31
C CYS A 20 13.21 1.15 -2.58
N PHE A 21 14.04 1.56 -1.61
CA PHE A 21 14.97 2.67 -1.81
C PHE A 21 16.39 2.12 -1.88
N THR A 22 16.93 2.02 -3.09
CA THR A 22 18.27 1.49 -3.35
C THR A 22 19.00 2.43 -4.30
N ASP A 23 20.32 2.58 -4.12
CA ASP A 23 21.15 3.46 -4.94
C ASP A 23 20.66 4.91 -5.01
N ARG A 24 20.03 5.39 -3.93
CA ARG A 24 19.42 6.73 -3.79
C ARG A 24 18.21 6.97 -4.70
N GLU A 25 17.61 5.92 -5.22
CA GLU A 25 16.43 6.00 -6.07
C GLU A 25 15.30 5.11 -5.51
N TRP A 26 14.07 5.55 -5.77
CA TRP A 26 12.88 4.76 -5.48
C TRP A 26 12.56 3.81 -6.63
N HIS A 27 12.41 2.54 -6.30
CA HIS A 27 12.04 1.49 -7.24
C HIS A 27 10.67 0.93 -6.86
N LEU A 28 9.78 0.85 -7.85
CA LEU A 28 8.45 0.28 -7.71
C LEU A 28 8.45 -1.14 -8.27
N TYR A 29 8.07 -2.11 -7.45
CA TYR A 29 7.93 -3.51 -7.84
C TYR A 29 6.50 -3.98 -7.62
N THR A 30 5.96 -4.70 -8.60
CA THR A 30 4.75 -5.51 -8.44
C THR A 30 5.22 -6.96 -8.42
N PRO A 31 5.09 -7.68 -7.29
CA PRO A 31 5.49 -9.08 -7.24
C PRO A 31 4.58 -9.94 -8.11
N GLU A 32 5.00 -11.17 -8.39
CA GLU A 32 4.03 -12.18 -8.79
C GLU A 32 3.09 -12.44 -7.61
N GLU A 33 1.79 -12.34 -7.86
CA GLU A 33 0.77 -12.29 -6.81
C GLU A 33 -0.45 -13.13 -7.17
N THR A 34 -1.12 -13.64 -6.15
CA THR A 34 -2.45 -14.24 -6.28
C THR A 34 -3.45 -13.25 -5.71
N ALA A 35 -4.21 -12.61 -6.59
CA ALA A 35 -5.16 -11.58 -6.22
C ALA A 35 -6.61 -12.00 -6.50
N ILE A 36 -7.48 -11.64 -5.57
CA ILE A 36 -8.93 -11.60 -5.75
C ILE A 36 -9.41 -10.16 -5.51
N SER A 37 -10.72 -9.94 -5.50
CA SER A 37 -11.30 -8.60 -5.37
C SER A 37 -11.16 -7.96 -3.98
N THR A 38 -10.74 -8.73 -2.98
CA THR A 38 -10.72 -8.34 -1.55
C THR A 38 -9.49 -8.89 -0.80
N SER A 39 -8.49 -9.38 -1.53
CA SER A 39 -7.25 -9.88 -0.96
C SER A 39 -6.20 -10.01 -2.07
N VAL A 40 -4.97 -9.65 -1.75
CA VAL A 40 -3.79 -9.92 -2.56
C VAL A 40 -2.67 -10.45 -1.68
N ILE A 41 -2.04 -11.53 -2.12
CA ILE A 41 -0.84 -12.07 -1.48
C ILE A 41 0.25 -12.31 -2.53
N PRO A 42 1.53 -12.08 -2.20
CA PRO A 42 2.62 -12.45 -3.08
C PRO A 42 2.72 -13.98 -3.19
N VAL A 43 3.00 -14.50 -4.39
CA VAL A 43 3.24 -15.94 -4.61
C VAL A 43 4.50 -16.39 -3.87
N GLU A 44 5.54 -15.54 -3.84
CA GLU A 44 6.75 -15.77 -3.07
C GLU A 44 6.90 -14.72 -1.96
N ALA A 45 6.67 -15.14 -0.71
CA ALA A 45 6.73 -14.28 0.47
C ALA A 45 8.17 -13.90 0.90
N THR A 46 9.21 -14.36 0.21
CA THR A 46 10.62 -14.17 0.61
C THR A 46 11.49 -13.64 -0.54
N SER A 47 10.91 -12.86 -1.46
CA SER A 47 11.72 -12.21 -2.49
C SER A 47 12.63 -11.13 -1.88
N LEU A 48 13.78 -10.86 -2.53
CA LEU A 48 14.68 -9.77 -2.12
C LEU A 48 13.97 -8.41 -2.09
N PHE A 49 13.03 -8.19 -3.00
CA PHE A 49 12.21 -6.98 -3.04
C PHE A 49 11.31 -6.87 -1.82
N TYR A 50 10.73 -7.98 -1.37
CA TYR A 50 9.96 -8.00 -0.14
C TYR A 50 10.85 -7.72 1.09
N GLU A 51 12.04 -8.30 1.20
CA GLU A 51 12.92 -8.05 2.36
C GLU A 51 13.41 -6.59 2.43
N THR A 52 13.64 -5.98 1.26
CA THR A 52 14.16 -4.60 1.15
C THR A 52 13.07 -3.53 1.04
N ALA A 53 11.80 -3.94 0.94
CA ALA A 53 10.67 -3.01 0.83
C ALA A 53 10.59 -2.12 2.07
N MET A 54 10.65 -0.81 1.84
CA MET A 54 10.44 0.22 2.86
C MET A 54 8.96 0.59 2.99
N ILE A 55 8.23 0.51 1.87
CA ILE A 55 6.81 0.78 1.81
C ILE A 55 6.12 -0.36 1.05
N GLU A 56 5.03 -0.84 1.60
CA GLU A 56 4.15 -1.82 0.98
C GLU A 56 2.79 -1.17 0.75
N VAL A 57 2.25 -1.31 -0.45
CA VAL A 57 0.99 -0.69 -0.86
C VAL A 57 0.11 -1.76 -1.48
N HIS A 58 -1.10 -1.95 -0.97
CA HIS A 58 -2.12 -2.70 -1.70
C HIS A 58 -3.28 -1.79 -2.09
N SER A 59 -4.08 -2.23 -3.07
CA SER A 59 -5.27 -1.49 -3.49
C SER A 59 -6.53 -2.29 -3.31
N ASP A 60 -7.57 -1.65 -2.79
CA ASP A 60 -8.93 -2.12 -2.78
C ASP A 60 -9.67 -1.57 -4.01
N TYR A 61 -10.26 -2.48 -4.79
CA TYR A 61 -10.95 -2.11 -6.03
C TYR A 61 -12.10 -1.12 -5.81
N SER A 62 -13.10 -1.54 -5.04
CA SER A 62 -14.35 -0.77 -4.81
C SER A 62 -14.60 -0.43 -3.35
N MET A 63 -13.73 -0.91 -2.45
CA MET A 63 -13.86 -0.65 -1.02
C MET A 63 -13.13 0.64 -0.66
N SER A 64 -13.58 1.29 0.42
CA SER A 64 -12.84 2.41 1.00
C SER A 64 -11.51 1.90 1.55
N ALA A 65 -10.46 2.70 1.39
CA ALA A 65 -9.14 2.36 1.90
C ALA A 65 -9.20 2.23 3.42
N GLN A 66 -9.09 1.00 3.92
CA GLN A 66 -9.12 0.71 5.34
C GLN A 66 -8.22 -0.47 5.62
N PHE A 67 -7.49 -0.42 6.74
CA PHE A 67 -6.78 -1.58 7.23
C PHE A 67 -7.76 -2.51 7.96
N SER A 68 -7.73 -3.78 7.59
CA SER A 68 -8.51 -4.86 8.16
C SER A 68 -7.73 -5.61 9.25
N ALA A 69 -8.41 -6.52 9.96
CA ALA A 69 -7.76 -7.41 10.91
C ALA A 69 -6.79 -8.39 10.21
N THR A 70 -7.07 -8.77 8.96
CA THR A 70 -6.15 -9.60 8.16
C THR A 70 -4.86 -8.83 7.88
N ASP A 71 -4.95 -7.55 7.53
CA ASP A 71 -3.77 -6.70 7.32
C ASP A 71 -2.97 -6.57 8.61
N ASP A 72 -3.62 -6.41 9.77
CA ASP A 72 -2.93 -6.40 11.08
C ASP A 72 -2.12 -7.68 11.32
N GLU A 73 -2.68 -8.85 11.01
CA GLU A 73 -2.03 -10.15 11.17
C GLU A 73 -0.86 -10.33 10.20
N GLU A 74 -1.06 -9.99 8.93
CA GLU A 74 -0.04 -10.13 7.88
C GLU A 74 1.12 -9.14 8.03
N GLU A 75 0.83 -7.94 8.55
CA GLU A 75 1.82 -6.89 8.72
C GLU A 75 2.55 -6.96 10.08
N ALA A 76 2.02 -7.71 11.04
CA ALA A 76 2.60 -7.86 12.36
C ALA A 76 4.03 -8.43 12.30
N GLY A 77 4.89 -7.89 13.17
CA GLY A 77 6.29 -8.31 13.28
C GLY A 77 7.23 -7.61 12.29
N LYS A 78 6.71 -6.71 11.45
CA LYS A 78 7.48 -5.93 10.47
C LYS A 78 7.74 -4.50 10.97
N PHE A 79 8.87 -3.92 10.57
CA PHE A 79 9.13 -2.49 10.70
C PHE A 79 9.08 -1.86 9.31
N ARG A 80 7.92 -1.33 8.92
CA ARG A 80 7.62 -0.92 7.53
C ARG A 80 6.47 0.08 7.49
N ILE A 81 6.42 0.89 6.45
CA ILE A 81 5.25 1.72 6.14
C ILE A 81 4.29 0.91 5.27
N PHE A 82 3.02 0.89 5.63
CA PHE A 82 1.96 0.24 4.87
C PHE A 82 0.98 1.29 4.37
N ALA A 83 0.47 1.10 3.16
CA ALA A 83 -0.57 1.97 2.61
C ALA A 83 -1.65 1.18 1.89
N VAL A 84 -2.88 1.67 1.97
CA VAL A 84 -4.04 1.11 1.26
C VAL A 84 -4.60 2.18 0.34
N LEU A 85 -4.78 1.83 -0.94
CA LEU A 85 -5.49 2.65 -1.92
C LEU A 85 -6.90 2.13 -2.09
N GLY A 86 -7.92 2.96 -1.93
CA GLY A 86 -9.31 2.54 -2.00
C GLY A 86 -10.12 3.35 -3.00
N GLU A 87 -11.29 2.84 -3.35
CA GLU A 87 -12.23 3.44 -4.31
C GLU A 87 -11.55 3.91 -5.60
N ILE A 88 -10.61 3.11 -6.12
CA ILE A 88 -9.59 3.56 -7.07
C ILE A 88 -10.15 4.11 -8.41
N PHE A 89 -11.41 3.83 -8.75
CA PHE A 89 -12.08 4.31 -9.96
C PHE A 89 -13.02 5.51 -9.76
N THR A 90 -13.56 5.69 -8.56
CA THR A 90 -14.62 6.66 -8.31
C THR A 90 -14.11 7.84 -7.50
N ASN A 91 -13.42 7.56 -6.41
CA ASN A 91 -13.01 8.54 -5.42
C ASN A 91 -11.70 8.09 -4.76
N PRO A 92 -10.60 7.97 -5.54
CA PRO A 92 -9.38 7.34 -5.09
C PRO A 92 -8.80 8.08 -3.88
N HIS A 93 -8.55 7.34 -2.80
CA HIS A 93 -7.99 7.88 -1.56
C HIS A 93 -7.02 6.88 -0.95
N ILE A 94 -6.14 7.38 -0.07
CA ILE A 94 -5.08 6.58 0.53
C ILE A 94 -5.10 6.67 2.05
N TYR A 95 -4.86 5.56 2.72
CA TYR A 95 -4.49 5.52 4.14
C TYR A 95 -3.09 5.00 4.29
N ILE A 96 -2.34 5.53 5.27
CA ILE A 96 -0.97 5.11 5.54
C ILE A 96 -0.81 4.85 7.03
N ARG A 97 -0.09 3.79 7.36
CA ARG A 97 0.37 3.52 8.72
C ARG A 97 1.85 3.18 8.77
N LEU A 98 2.48 3.53 9.88
CA LEU A 98 3.77 2.99 10.27
C LEU A 98 3.53 1.74 11.12
N GLY A 99 4.06 0.60 10.70
CA GLY A 99 4.20 -0.58 11.53
C GLY A 99 5.53 -0.56 12.27
N THR A 100 5.50 -0.68 13.60
CA THR A 100 6.67 -1.06 14.39
C THR A 100 6.40 -2.37 15.11
N TYR A 101 6.67 -3.45 14.39
CA TYR A 101 6.37 -4.83 14.78
C TYR A 101 4.86 -5.07 14.88
N SER A 102 4.33 -5.29 16.08
CA SER A 102 2.89 -5.57 16.28
C SER A 102 2.09 -4.31 16.67
N HIS A 103 2.63 -3.12 16.37
CA HIS A 103 1.99 -1.85 16.67
C HIS A 103 1.90 -1.01 15.41
N PHE A 104 0.75 -0.39 15.20
CA PHE A 104 0.45 0.39 14.01
C PHE A 104 -0.01 1.80 14.39
N TRP A 105 0.53 2.80 13.70
CA TRP A 105 0.11 4.19 13.84
C TRP A 105 -0.29 4.74 12.49
N LEU A 106 -1.52 5.25 12.38
CA LEU A 106 -1.90 6.05 11.22
C LEU A 106 -1.00 7.28 11.16
N ILE A 107 -0.43 7.54 9.99
CA ILE A 107 0.44 8.69 9.74
C ILE A 107 -0.11 9.50 8.57
N SER A 108 0.30 10.76 8.51
CA SER A 108 -0.12 11.68 7.46
C SER A 108 0.44 11.26 6.10
N ASP A 109 -0.38 11.27 5.05
CA ASP A 109 0.04 10.84 3.71
C ASP A 109 1.14 11.72 3.12
N ASN A 110 1.10 13.02 3.40
CA ASN A 110 2.09 14.00 2.98
C ASN A 110 3.48 13.82 3.64
N TRP A 111 3.62 12.95 4.65
CA TRP A 111 4.93 12.59 5.21
C TRP A 111 5.65 11.56 4.35
N VAL A 112 4.90 10.81 3.53
CA VAL A 112 5.41 9.65 2.78
C VAL A 112 5.37 9.90 1.28
N PHE A 113 4.29 10.49 0.76
CA PHE A 113 4.08 10.67 -0.67
C PHE A 113 3.79 12.11 -1.06
N GLU A 114 4.24 12.47 -2.26
CA GLU A 114 3.65 13.57 -3.02
C GLU A 114 2.41 13.05 -3.77
N LEU A 115 1.23 13.47 -3.34
CA LEU A 115 -0.03 12.96 -3.91
C LEU A 115 -0.39 13.70 -5.21
N PRO A 116 -0.84 12.97 -6.26
CA PRO A 116 -1.42 13.60 -7.43
C PRO A 116 -2.76 14.25 -7.08
N THR A 117 -3.15 15.31 -7.78
CA THR A 117 -4.37 16.08 -7.49
C THR A 117 -5.67 15.29 -7.60
N CYS A 118 -5.66 14.14 -8.27
CA CYS A 118 -6.82 13.25 -8.37
C CYS A 118 -7.00 12.35 -7.16
N LEU A 119 -6.02 12.25 -6.26
CA LEU A 119 -6.04 11.35 -5.12
C LEU A 119 -6.29 12.14 -3.84
N ILE A 120 -7.28 11.71 -3.07
CA ILE A 120 -7.71 12.39 -1.86
C ILE A 120 -6.81 12.00 -0.69
N SER A 121 -6.28 13.02 -0.02
CA SER A 121 -5.52 12.93 1.21
C SER A 121 -6.48 12.69 2.38
N ASN A 122 -6.23 11.63 3.15
CA ASN A 122 -6.93 11.34 4.41
C ASN A 122 -6.01 11.54 5.62
N SER A 123 -5.09 12.51 5.51
CA SER A 123 -4.13 12.86 6.54
C SER A 123 -4.80 12.96 7.91
N VAL A 124 -4.33 12.16 8.86
CA VAL A 124 -4.71 12.30 10.26
C VAL A 124 -4.18 13.65 10.75
N ALA A 125 -5.09 14.51 11.22
CA ALA A 125 -4.74 15.83 11.74
C ALA A 125 -3.64 15.68 12.80
N SER A 126 -2.55 16.43 12.65
CA SER A 126 -1.50 16.52 13.65
C SER A 126 -2.11 17.17 14.90
N THR A 127 -2.30 16.38 15.97
CA THR A 127 -2.67 16.89 17.30
C THR A 127 -1.53 17.68 17.93
#